data_AF-A0A382QCJ5-F1
#
_entry.id   AF-A0A382QCJ5-F1
#
_cell.length_a   1.000
_cell.length_b   1.000
_cell.length_c   1.000
_cell.angle_alpha   90.00
_cell.angle_beta   90.00
_cell.angle_gamma   90.00
#
_symmetry.space_group_name_H-M   'P 1'
#
loop_
_entity.id
_entity.type
_entity.pdbx_description
1 polymer ?
#
loop_
_entity_poly.entity_id
_entity_poly.type
_entity_poly.pdbx_seq_one_letter_code
_entity_poly.pdbx_strand_id
1 'polypeptide(L)'
;RTYAKSKGASSGKSELNLSIIVGDTVTSLMANTIKETEEKIVDLLNMDYETFINTSYLKQGDSNRFTSSRPSDRKKILADLLDLSYYERLESASKQHSRRLQNDVAVQRSVIENKSSIVQKKEVLLEKLETYEKESRNLLSEEQSLSSKLEDYNLNRQTLLAEISNKKTVSDQIKTSEKEVDLMLVQEMRWKAELDELKTLLSRSEEIQSSYKEYQDLRSEYGKSSTLMSDFHKINEEKIVIEKTIAIEKLKLESQIANEWKRINTDLQPLVDSIPTLLHEINLANTTLQSLETEIGKREHLLDNANAMSEKVTILQISNKTLMTQMSDSRNRF
;
A
#
# COMPACT_ATOMS: atom_id res chain seq x y z
N ARG A 1 11.81 -96.11 -125.72
CA ARG A 1 12.38 -97.45 -126.02
C ARG A 1 13.80 -97.48 -125.45
N THR A 2 14.04 -98.48 -124.63
CA THR A 2 15.27 -98.84 -123.90
C THR A 2 16.43 -99.17 -124.83
N TYR A 3 17.65 -98.83 -124.39
CA TYR A 3 18.85 -99.63 -124.65
C TYR A 3 19.73 -99.64 -123.40
N ALA A 4 19.67 -100.76 -122.68
CA ALA A 4 20.64 -101.14 -121.66
C ALA A 4 21.86 -101.75 -122.38
N LYS A 5 23.07 -101.36 -121.97
CA LYS A 5 24.31 -102.01 -122.42
C LYS A 5 25.23 -102.33 -121.24
N SER A 6 25.35 -103.64 -121.02
CA SER A 6 26.43 -104.43 -120.42
C SER A 6 27.09 -103.98 -119.09
N LYS A 7 26.95 -104.87 -118.10
CA LYS A 7 27.80 -105.03 -116.91
C LYS A 7 29.29 -104.83 -117.24
N GLY A 8 29.88 -103.80 -116.63
CA GLY A 8 31.33 -103.59 -116.55
C GLY A 8 31.79 -103.81 -115.11
N ALA A 9 32.96 -104.43 -114.94
CA ALA A 9 33.48 -105.03 -113.73
C ALA A 9 33.44 -104.13 -112.46
N SER A 10 33.16 -104.78 -111.32
CA SER A 10 33.42 -104.26 -109.97
C SER A 10 34.86 -103.74 -109.89
N SER A 11 35.03 -102.41 -109.90
CA SER A 11 36.27 -101.74 -109.53
C SER A 11 36.64 -102.19 -108.11
N GLY A 12 37.79 -102.86 -107.96
CA GLY A 12 38.23 -103.44 -106.69
C GLY A 12 38.17 -102.45 -105.53
N LYS A 13 37.84 -102.94 -104.33
CA LYS A 13 38.01 -102.16 -103.10
C LYS A 13 39.47 -101.72 -103.02
N SER A 14 39.72 -100.41 -103.09
CA SER A 14 41.05 -99.86 -102.83
C SER A 14 41.30 -99.95 -101.34
N GLU A 15 42.34 -100.68 -100.96
CA GLU A 15 42.70 -100.94 -99.57
C GLU A 15 44.10 -100.37 -99.34
N LEU A 16 44.25 -99.54 -98.31
CA LEU A 16 45.53 -98.95 -97.91
C LEU A 16 45.88 -99.50 -96.53
N ASN A 17 46.80 -100.46 -96.49
CA ASN A 17 47.27 -101.08 -95.26
C ASN A 17 48.63 -100.51 -94.89
N LEU A 18 48.68 -99.79 -93.76
CA LEU A 18 49.93 -99.36 -93.13
C LEU A 18 50.21 -100.24 -91.91
N SER A 19 51.38 -100.85 -91.85
CA SER A 19 51.78 -101.71 -90.74
C SER A 19 53.26 -101.53 -90.42
N ILE A 20 53.61 -101.67 -89.15
CA ILE A 20 54.99 -101.69 -88.68
C ILE A 20 55.38 -103.11 -88.31
N ILE A 21 56.57 -103.53 -88.72
CA ILE A 21 57.15 -104.82 -88.37
C ILE A 21 58.19 -104.57 -87.28
N VAL A 22 57.99 -105.14 -86.11
CA VAL A 22 58.95 -105.11 -85.00
C VAL A 22 59.25 -106.55 -84.60
N GLY A 23 60.45 -107.02 -84.91
CA GLY A 23 60.82 -108.44 -84.78
C GLY A 23 59.94 -109.33 -85.67
N ASP A 24 59.33 -110.36 -85.09
CA ASP A 24 58.39 -111.27 -85.78
C ASP A 24 56.92 -110.82 -85.68
N THR A 25 56.63 -109.63 -85.12
CA THR A 25 55.26 -109.14 -84.94
C THR A 25 54.93 -107.98 -85.89
N VAL A 26 53.77 -108.07 -86.55
CA VAL A 26 53.23 -107.03 -87.44
C VAL A 26 52.09 -106.31 -86.73
N THR A 27 52.23 -105.00 -86.51
CA THR A 27 51.21 -104.16 -85.87
C THR A 27 50.61 -103.19 -86.89
N SER A 28 49.28 -103.13 -86.98
CA SER A 28 48.60 -102.20 -87.89
C SER A 28 48.66 -100.76 -87.37
N LEU A 29 49.04 -99.83 -88.24
CA LEU A 29 49.08 -98.38 -87.98
C LEU A 29 47.94 -97.62 -88.68
N MET A 30 46.98 -98.34 -89.27
CA MET A 30 45.86 -97.76 -90.00
C MET A 30 45.05 -96.74 -89.17
N ALA A 31 44.39 -95.82 -89.85
CA ALA A 31 43.36 -94.96 -89.29
C ALA A 31 41.97 -95.38 -89.80
N ASN A 32 40.92 -94.68 -89.36
CA ASN A 32 39.54 -95.08 -89.66
C ASN A 32 39.18 -94.86 -91.13
N THR A 33 39.90 -93.97 -91.81
CA THR A 33 39.71 -93.69 -93.22
C THR A 33 41.03 -93.78 -94.00
N ILE A 34 40.93 -93.99 -95.31
CA ILE A 34 42.10 -93.96 -96.21
C ILE A 34 42.81 -92.61 -96.10
N LYS A 35 42.06 -91.51 -96.01
CA LYS A 35 42.62 -90.15 -95.90
C LYS A 35 43.40 -89.95 -94.60
N GLU A 36 42.85 -90.36 -93.45
CA GLU A 36 43.56 -90.28 -92.18
C GLU A 36 44.78 -91.21 -92.15
N THR A 37 44.71 -92.35 -92.85
CA THR A 37 45.83 -93.29 -92.98
C THR A 37 46.92 -92.68 -93.88
N GLU A 38 46.54 -91.97 -94.94
CA GLU A 38 47.43 -91.18 -95.79
C GLU A 38 48.08 -90.03 -95.02
N GLU A 39 47.33 -89.27 -94.21
CA GLU A 39 47.86 -88.22 -93.33
C GLU A 39 48.89 -88.80 -92.35
N LYS A 40 48.63 -89.98 -91.76
CA LYS A 40 49.64 -90.69 -90.93
C LYS A 40 50.90 -91.10 -91.71
N ILE A 41 50.76 -91.49 -92.99
CA ILE A 41 51.91 -91.82 -93.84
C ILE A 41 52.72 -90.55 -94.11
N VAL A 42 52.04 -89.45 -94.44
CA VAL A 42 52.66 -88.15 -94.69
C VAL A 42 53.38 -87.64 -93.44
N ASP A 43 52.77 -87.75 -92.26
CA ASP A 43 53.38 -87.36 -90.99
C ASP A 43 54.58 -88.27 -90.61
N LEU A 44 54.51 -89.57 -90.93
CA LEU A 44 55.59 -90.52 -90.64
C LEU A 44 56.81 -90.29 -91.55
N LEU A 45 56.56 -90.00 -92.84
CA LEU A 45 57.60 -89.80 -93.84
C LEU A 45 58.01 -88.33 -93.98
N ASN A 46 57.27 -87.39 -93.38
CA ASN A 46 57.34 -85.94 -93.60
C ASN A 46 57.32 -85.55 -95.09
N MET A 47 56.58 -86.31 -95.89
CA MET A 47 56.58 -86.19 -97.35
C MET A 47 55.22 -86.57 -97.91
N ASP A 48 54.60 -85.66 -98.68
CA ASP A 48 53.43 -85.99 -99.47
C ASP A 48 53.80 -86.76 -100.74
N TYR A 49 52.80 -87.34 -101.41
CA TYR A 49 53.03 -88.12 -102.63
C TYR A 49 53.80 -87.34 -103.71
N GLU A 50 53.49 -86.06 -103.88
CA GLU A 50 54.16 -85.20 -104.85
C GLU A 50 55.63 -84.96 -104.47
N THR A 51 55.94 -84.73 -103.19
CA THR A 51 57.31 -84.60 -102.69
C THR A 51 58.06 -85.92 -102.85
N PHE A 52 57.45 -87.06 -102.50
CA PHE A 52 58.06 -88.38 -102.61
C PHE A 52 58.48 -88.74 -104.04
N ILE A 53 57.61 -88.52 -105.03
CA ILE A 53 57.94 -88.80 -106.44
C ILE A 53 58.97 -87.81 -106.97
N ASN A 54 59.01 -86.57 -106.47
CA ASN A 54 59.95 -85.56 -106.96
C ASN A 54 61.35 -85.66 -106.33
N THR A 55 61.49 -86.24 -105.13
CA THR A 55 62.77 -86.21 -104.40
C THR A 55 63.37 -87.59 -104.12
N SER A 56 62.55 -88.62 -103.88
CA SER A 56 63.02 -89.92 -103.37
C SER A 56 62.80 -91.09 -104.33
N TYR A 57 61.90 -90.96 -105.31
CA TYR A 57 61.59 -92.01 -106.28
C TYR A 57 61.96 -91.61 -107.72
N LEU A 58 62.98 -92.26 -108.28
CA LEU A 58 63.42 -92.06 -109.66
C LEU A 58 62.66 -92.97 -110.63
N LYS A 59 61.54 -92.47 -111.14
CA LYS A 59 60.76 -93.17 -112.16
C LYS A 59 61.48 -93.15 -113.52
N GLN A 60 61.68 -94.31 -114.13
CA GLN A 60 62.34 -94.45 -115.43
C GLN A 60 61.56 -93.67 -116.51
N GLY A 61 62.23 -92.68 -117.14
CA GLY A 61 61.63 -91.78 -118.15
C GLY A 61 61.01 -90.49 -117.60
N ASP A 62 60.94 -90.30 -116.27
CA ASP A 62 60.31 -89.15 -115.60
C ASP A 62 61.19 -88.56 -114.49
N SER A 63 62.52 -88.76 -114.58
CA SER A 63 63.50 -88.27 -113.60
C SER A 63 63.69 -86.76 -113.59
N ASN A 64 63.16 -86.05 -114.60
CA ASN A 64 63.26 -84.60 -114.71
C ASN A 64 62.09 -83.85 -114.05
N ARG A 65 61.15 -84.56 -113.39
CA ARG A 65 59.91 -83.98 -112.84
C ARG A 65 60.14 -82.81 -111.88
N PHE A 66 61.16 -82.89 -111.03
CA PHE A 66 61.56 -81.77 -110.17
C PHE A 66 62.07 -80.57 -110.98
N THR A 67 62.96 -80.81 -111.96
CA THR A 67 63.58 -79.76 -112.79
C THR A 67 62.59 -79.12 -113.78
N SER A 68 61.60 -79.87 -114.25
CA SER A 68 60.54 -79.40 -115.16
C SER A 68 59.35 -78.76 -114.44
N SER A 69 59.26 -78.87 -113.11
CA SER A 69 58.22 -78.23 -112.30
C SER A 69 58.34 -76.71 -112.28
N ARG A 70 57.19 -76.02 -112.14
CA ARG A 70 57.16 -74.55 -112.10
C ARG A 70 57.96 -74.03 -110.90
N PRO A 71 58.55 -72.82 -110.96
CA PRO A 71 59.32 -72.26 -109.86
C PRO A 71 58.58 -72.18 -108.51
N SER A 72 57.26 -71.96 -108.53
CA SER A 72 56.40 -71.98 -107.33
C SER A 72 56.34 -73.37 -106.69
N ASP A 73 56.17 -74.39 -107.52
CA ASP A 73 55.94 -75.77 -107.09
C ASP A 73 57.27 -76.35 -106.57
N ARG A 74 58.39 -76.03 -107.23
CA ARG A 74 59.74 -76.35 -106.73
C ARG A 74 60.02 -75.74 -105.36
N LYS A 75 59.64 -74.47 -105.15
CA LYS A 75 59.78 -73.80 -103.84
C LYS A 75 58.91 -74.45 -102.77
N LYS A 76 57.68 -74.84 -103.13
CA LYS A 76 56.77 -75.52 -102.22
C LYS A 76 57.32 -76.90 -101.82
N ILE A 77 57.72 -77.73 -102.79
CA ILE A 77 58.33 -79.05 -102.54
C ILE A 77 59.58 -78.92 -101.65
N LEU A 78 60.45 -77.93 -101.90
CA LEU A 78 61.62 -77.68 -101.05
C LEU A 78 61.24 -77.18 -99.64
N ALA A 79 60.20 -76.35 -99.53
CA ALA A 79 59.72 -75.85 -98.24
C ALA A 79 59.08 -76.96 -97.40
N ASP A 80 58.34 -77.87 -98.04
CA ASP A 80 57.72 -79.03 -97.42
C ASP A 80 58.79 -80.06 -97.00
N LEU A 81 59.79 -80.33 -97.86
CA LEU A 81 60.93 -81.21 -97.54
C LEU A 81 61.79 -80.69 -96.38
N LEU A 82 61.99 -79.37 -96.30
CA LEU A 82 62.76 -78.72 -95.23
C LEU A 82 61.91 -78.43 -93.98
N ASP A 83 60.64 -78.85 -93.97
CA ASP A 83 59.66 -78.58 -92.92
C ASP A 83 59.64 -77.11 -92.46
N LEU A 84 59.64 -76.17 -93.42
CA LEU A 84 59.58 -74.74 -93.11
C LEU A 84 58.24 -74.34 -92.45
N SER A 85 57.22 -75.20 -92.56
CA SER A 85 55.92 -75.07 -91.89
C SER A 85 56.04 -75.02 -90.36
N TYR A 86 57.01 -75.74 -89.80
CA TYR A 86 57.30 -75.73 -88.37
C TYR A 86 57.75 -74.35 -87.88
N TYR A 87 58.61 -73.67 -88.65
CA TYR A 87 59.11 -72.34 -88.32
C TYR A 87 58.04 -71.26 -88.45
N GLU A 88 57.13 -71.36 -89.42
CA GLU A 88 55.98 -70.46 -89.53
C GLU A 88 55.04 -70.59 -88.32
N ARG A 89 54.82 -71.82 -87.82
CA ARG A 89 54.04 -72.06 -86.60
C ARG A 89 54.71 -71.46 -85.37
N LEU A 90 56.03 -71.61 -85.23
CA LEU A 90 56.80 -71.00 -84.14
C LEU A 90 56.77 -69.47 -84.20
N GLU A 91 56.90 -68.88 -85.39
CA GLU A 91 56.83 -67.44 -85.59
C GLU A 91 55.43 -66.91 -85.21
N SER A 92 54.37 -67.58 -85.67
CA SER A 92 52.99 -67.23 -85.35
C SER A 92 52.71 -67.31 -83.84
N ALA A 93 53.14 -68.40 -83.19
CA ALA A 93 53.03 -68.57 -81.75
C ALA A 93 53.80 -67.48 -80.97
N SER A 94 55.02 -67.15 -81.41
CA SER A 94 55.85 -66.10 -80.81
C SER A 94 55.23 -64.71 -80.98
N LYS A 95 54.70 -64.40 -82.16
CA LYS A 95 53.96 -63.15 -82.42
C LYS A 95 52.71 -63.05 -81.55
N GLN A 96 51.95 -64.14 -81.42
CA GLN A 96 50.78 -64.19 -80.55
C GLN A 96 51.18 -63.98 -79.08
N HIS A 97 52.26 -64.61 -78.63
CA HIS A 97 52.75 -64.47 -77.26
C HIS A 97 53.25 -63.05 -76.98
N SER A 98 53.98 -62.44 -77.91
CA SER A 98 54.43 -61.05 -77.82
C SER A 98 53.25 -60.08 -77.74
N ARG A 99 52.19 -60.29 -78.55
CA ARG A 99 50.98 -59.46 -78.50
C ARG A 99 50.25 -59.57 -77.16
N ARG A 100 50.15 -60.79 -76.60
CA ARG A 100 49.58 -60.99 -75.26
C ARG A 100 50.36 -60.23 -74.19
N LEU A 101 51.69 -60.39 -74.17
CA LEU A 101 52.55 -59.68 -73.21
C LEU A 101 52.44 -58.16 -73.36
N GLN A 102 52.38 -57.63 -74.59
CA GLN A 102 52.18 -56.20 -74.82
C GLN A 102 50.84 -55.70 -74.27
N ASN A 103 49.75 -56.46 -74.47
CA ASN A 103 48.45 -56.13 -73.90
C ASN A 103 48.49 -56.16 -72.37
N ASP A 104 49.12 -57.18 -71.77
CA ASP A 104 49.24 -57.32 -70.32
C ASP A 104 50.03 -56.14 -69.73
N VAL A 105 51.13 -55.73 -70.37
CA VAL A 105 51.91 -54.55 -69.97
C VAL A 105 51.09 -53.27 -70.08
N ALA A 106 50.31 -53.10 -71.15
CA ALA A 106 49.44 -51.94 -71.33
C ALA A 106 48.35 -51.87 -70.23
N VAL A 107 47.72 -53.00 -69.92
CA VAL A 107 46.74 -53.11 -68.84
C VAL A 107 47.38 -52.80 -67.49
N GLN A 108 48.53 -53.39 -67.18
CA GLN A 108 49.23 -53.13 -65.92
C GLN A 108 49.67 -51.67 -65.78
N ARG A 109 50.16 -51.04 -66.85
CA ARG A 109 50.48 -49.60 -66.85
C ARG A 109 49.26 -48.74 -66.55
N SER A 110 48.12 -49.03 -67.17
CA SER A 110 46.87 -48.31 -66.89
C SER A 110 46.43 -48.48 -65.43
N VAL A 111 46.55 -49.69 -64.88
CA VAL A 111 46.24 -49.94 -63.45
C VAL A 111 47.19 -49.16 -62.53
N ILE A 112 48.49 -49.11 -62.84
CA ILE A 112 49.47 -48.35 -62.06
C ILE A 112 49.14 -46.86 -62.11
N GLU A 113 48.86 -46.31 -63.28
CA GLU A 113 48.54 -44.89 -63.46
C GLU A 113 47.24 -44.49 -62.74
N ASN A 114 46.22 -45.35 -62.79
CA ASN A 114 44.99 -45.15 -62.04
C ASN A 114 45.27 -45.16 -60.53
N LYS A 115 46.00 -46.15 -60.03
CA LYS A 115 46.35 -46.26 -58.60
C LYS A 115 47.22 -45.09 -58.13
N SER A 116 48.19 -44.64 -58.91
CA SER A 116 49.02 -43.49 -58.55
C SER A 116 48.19 -42.20 -58.44
N SER A 117 47.22 -42.01 -59.33
CA SER A 117 46.31 -40.86 -59.25
C SER A 117 45.45 -40.86 -57.99
N ILE A 118 45.05 -42.05 -57.50
CA ILE A 118 44.30 -42.22 -56.25
C ILE A 118 45.19 -41.92 -55.04
N VAL A 119 46.43 -42.41 -55.04
CA VAL A 119 47.39 -42.18 -53.95
C VAL A 119 47.69 -40.70 -53.79
N GLN A 120 47.98 -39.99 -54.88
CA GLN A 120 48.21 -38.53 -54.85
C GLN A 120 46.99 -37.77 -54.30
N LYS A 121 45.77 -38.14 -54.71
CA LYS A 121 44.55 -37.53 -54.16
C LYS A 121 44.40 -37.79 -52.65
N LYS A 122 44.76 -38.99 -52.18
CA LYS A 122 44.71 -39.34 -50.76
C LYS A 122 45.67 -38.49 -49.92
N GLU A 123 46.89 -38.25 -50.41
CA GLU A 123 47.88 -37.41 -49.72
C GLU A 123 47.36 -35.97 -49.54
N VAL A 124 46.81 -35.37 -50.59
CA VAL A 124 46.20 -34.02 -50.52
C VAL A 124 45.00 -34.00 -49.56
N LEU A 125 44.20 -35.06 -49.52
CA LEU A 125 43.07 -35.16 -48.59
C LEU A 125 43.54 -35.28 -47.13
N LEU A 126 44.63 -36.01 -46.86
CA LEU A 126 45.21 -36.13 -45.53
C LEU A 126 45.78 -34.81 -45.04
N GLU A 127 46.47 -34.07 -45.90
CA GLU A 127 46.97 -32.73 -45.57
C GLU A 127 45.81 -31.78 -45.24
N LYS A 128 44.74 -31.79 -46.05
CA LYS A 128 43.52 -31.01 -45.75
C LYS A 128 42.87 -31.42 -44.43
N LEU A 129 42.77 -32.73 -44.16
CA LEU A 129 42.23 -33.23 -42.90
C LEU A 129 43.02 -32.68 -41.71
N GLU A 130 44.35 -32.73 -41.78
CA GLU A 130 45.23 -32.22 -40.72
C GLU A 130 45.04 -30.70 -40.51
N THR A 131 44.90 -29.93 -41.59
CA THR A 131 44.62 -28.49 -41.49
C THR A 131 43.28 -28.21 -40.82
N TYR A 132 42.21 -28.92 -41.20
CA TYR A 132 40.89 -28.75 -40.60
C TYR A 132 40.83 -29.24 -39.15
N GLU A 133 41.53 -30.31 -38.80
CA GLU A 133 41.64 -30.76 -37.41
C GLU A 133 42.38 -29.74 -36.53
N LYS A 134 43.38 -29.06 -37.08
CA LYS A 134 44.10 -27.99 -36.37
C LYS A 134 43.20 -26.76 -36.21
N GLU A 135 42.50 -26.36 -37.26
CA GLU A 135 41.55 -25.24 -37.22
C GLU A 135 40.40 -25.50 -36.24
N SER A 136 39.82 -26.70 -36.27
CA SER A 136 38.77 -27.12 -35.33
C SER A 136 39.25 -27.09 -33.89
N ARG A 137 40.48 -27.55 -33.61
CA ARG A 137 41.07 -27.45 -32.26
C ARG A 137 41.27 -26.01 -31.80
N ASN A 138 41.70 -25.13 -32.69
CA ASN A 138 41.87 -23.71 -32.38
C ASN A 138 40.51 -23.04 -32.08
N LEU A 139 39.50 -23.29 -32.93
CA LEU A 139 38.14 -22.77 -32.74
C LEU A 139 37.52 -23.26 -31.42
N LEU A 140 37.71 -24.54 -31.08
CA LEU A 140 37.22 -25.09 -29.81
C LEU A 140 37.89 -24.42 -28.60
N SER A 141 39.21 -24.17 -28.68
CA SER A 141 39.92 -23.43 -27.63
C SER A 141 39.45 -21.98 -27.51
N GLU A 142 39.15 -21.33 -28.62
CA GLU A 142 38.63 -19.97 -28.64
C GLU A 142 37.21 -19.90 -28.04
N GLU A 143 36.33 -20.82 -28.46
CA GLU A 143 34.97 -20.98 -27.92
C GLU A 143 35.00 -21.18 -26.41
N GLN A 144 35.87 -22.08 -25.91
CA GLN A 144 36.01 -22.33 -24.49
C GLN A 144 36.47 -21.08 -23.74
N SER A 145 37.42 -20.31 -24.31
CA SER A 145 37.89 -19.06 -23.71
C SER A 145 36.81 -17.97 -23.67
N LEU A 146 35.98 -17.88 -24.72
CA LEU A 146 34.87 -16.93 -24.81
C LEU A 146 33.74 -17.32 -23.86
N SER A 147 33.46 -18.62 -23.74
CA SER A 147 32.49 -19.16 -22.79
C SER A 147 32.87 -18.82 -21.35
N SER A 148 34.13 -19.01 -20.95
CA SER A 148 34.60 -18.62 -19.61
C SER A 148 34.48 -17.11 -19.37
N LYS A 149 34.85 -16.27 -20.34
CA LYS A 149 34.66 -14.80 -20.22
C LYS A 149 33.19 -14.42 -20.07
N LEU A 150 32.29 -15.12 -20.77
CA LEU A 150 30.85 -14.86 -20.69
C LEU A 150 30.29 -15.27 -19.32
N GLU A 151 30.77 -16.38 -18.75
CA GLU A 151 30.47 -16.79 -17.37
C GLU A 151 30.91 -15.71 -16.36
N ASP A 152 32.15 -15.21 -16.49
CA ASP A 152 32.69 -14.16 -15.63
C ASP A 152 31.88 -12.86 -15.74
N TYR A 153 31.50 -12.45 -16.97
CA TYR A 153 30.65 -11.28 -17.17
C TYR A 153 29.24 -11.46 -16.60
N ASN A 154 28.68 -12.67 -16.69
CA ASN A 154 27.38 -12.95 -16.09
C ASN A 154 27.44 -12.88 -14.56
N LEU A 155 28.49 -13.41 -13.94
CA LEU A 155 28.71 -13.33 -12.51
C LEU A 155 28.87 -11.87 -12.06
N ASN A 156 29.70 -11.09 -12.76
CA ASN A 156 29.88 -9.66 -12.50
C ASN A 156 28.59 -8.86 -12.70
N ARG A 157 27.76 -9.23 -13.67
CA ARG A 157 26.45 -8.59 -13.85
C ARG A 157 25.53 -8.90 -12.67
N GLN A 158 25.53 -10.13 -12.17
CA GLN A 158 24.69 -10.54 -11.04
C GLN A 158 25.11 -9.83 -9.74
N THR A 159 26.42 -9.72 -9.48
CA THR A 159 26.95 -8.98 -8.31
C THR A 159 26.58 -7.51 -8.38
N LEU A 160 26.75 -6.87 -9.55
CA LEU A 160 26.38 -5.47 -9.74
C LEU A 160 24.87 -5.23 -9.56
N LEU A 161 24.02 -6.14 -10.04
CA LEU A 161 22.57 -6.05 -9.81
C LEU A 161 22.21 -6.16 -8.33
N ALA A 162 22.88 -7.04 -7.58
CA ALA A 162 22.70 -7.16 -6.14
C ALA A 162 23.13 -5.87 -5.41
N GLU A 163 24.27 -5.28 -5.80
CA GLU A 163 24.75 -4.00 -5.25
C GLU A 163 23.78 -2.85 -5.54
N ILE A 164 23.23 -2.76 -6.76
CA ILE A 164 22.22 -1.76 -7.12
C ILE A 164 20.96 -1.92 -6.25
N SER A 165 20.49 -3.15 -6.05
CA SER A 165 19.35 -3.45 -5.19
C SER A 165 19.61 -3.07 -3.73
N ASN A 166 20.79 -3.41 -3.21
CA ASN A 166 21.21 -3.04 -1.86
C ASN A 166 21.29 -1.52 -1.70
N LYS A 167 21.90 -0.82 -2.66
CA LYS A 167 21.98 0.65 -2.64
C LYS A 167 20.59 1.29 -2.62
N LYS A 168 19.64 0.76 -3.38
CA LYS A 168 18.25 1.23 -3.37
C LYS A 168 17.61 1.03 -2.00
N THR A 169 17.75 -0.17 -1.43
CA THR A 169 17.20 -0.52 -0.11
C THR A 169 17.74 0.40 0.98
N VAL A 170 19.06 0.61 1.01
CA VAL A 170 19.71 1.52 1.96
C VAL A 170 19.26 2.96 1.73
N SER A 171 19.14 3.40 0.47
CA SER A 171 18.64 4.75 0.18
C SER A 171 17.20 4.96 0.66
N ASP A 172 16.35 3.95 0.53
CA ASP A 172 14.96 4.02 1.00
C ASP A 172 14.91 4.02 2.54
N GLN A 173 15.75 3.23 3.20
CA GLN A 173 15.92 3.24 4.66
C GLN A 173 16.41 4.59 5.19
N ILE A 174 17.38 5.22 4.54
CA ILE A 174 17.85 6.56 4.91
C ILE A 174 16.69 7.57 4.84
N LYS A 175 15.91 7.56 3.76
CA LYS A 175 14.75 8.45 3.62
C LYS A 175 13.68 8.22 4.69
N THR A 176 13.45 6.98 5.10
CA THR A 176 12.52 6.69 6.20
C THR A 176 13.06 7.20 7.53
N SER A 177 14.36 6.99 7.81
CA SER A 177 14.99 7.48 9.03
C SER A 177 15.05 9.02 9.08
N GLU A 178 15.29 9.69 7.96
CA GLU A 178 15.22 11.17 7.87
C GLU A 178 13.84 11.68 8.27
N LYS A 179 12.76 11.06 7.78
CA LYS A 179 11.39 11.41 8.17
C LYS A 179 11.10 11.16 9.65
N GLU A 180 11.62 10.06 10.19
CA GLU A 180 11.50 9.75 11.63
C GLU A 180 12.21 10.81 12.48
N VAL A 181 13.41 11.24 12.08
CA VAL A 181 14.15 12.32 12.75
C VAL A 181 13.36 13.62 12.70
N ASP A 182 12.80 14.00 11.55
CA ASP A 182 11.97 15.21 11.44
C ASP A 182 10.75 15.16 12.36
N LEU A 183 10.07 14.01 12.45
CA LEU A 183 8.95 13.82 13.37
C LEU A 183 9.37 13.94 14.83
N MET A 184 10.51 13.36 15.20
CA MET A 184 11.07 13.45 16.56
C MET A 184 11.46 14.89 16.91
N LEU A 185 12.01 15.67 15.98
CA LEU A 185 12.34 17.08 16.19
C LEU A 185 11.08 17.93 16.44
N VAL A 186 10.02 17.70 15.68
CA VAL A 186 8.73 18.38 15.92
C VAL A 186 8.18 18.02 17.31
N GLN A 187 8.28 16.76 17.71
CA GLN A 187 7.84 16.31 19.02
C GLN A 187 8.68 16.91 20.16
N GLU A 188 9.99 17.00 19.98
CA GLU A 188 10.91 17.66 20.93
C GLU A 188 10.54 19.13 21.12
N MET A 189 10.28 19.87 20.03
CA MET A 189 9.85 21.26 20.10
C MET A 189 8.54 21.43 20.88
N ARG A 190 7.56 20.55 20.65
CA ARG A 190 6.29 20.55 21.38
C ARG A 190 6.49 20.32 22.88
N TRP A 191 7.28 19.32 23.25
CA TRP A 191 7.55 19.02 24.65
C TRP A 191 8.34 20.13 25.34
N LYS A 192 9.27 20.79 24.64
CA LYS A 192 9.96 21.97 25.16
C LYS A 192 8.98 23.11 25.46
N ALA A 193 8.05 23.39 24.55
CA ALA A 193 7.02 24.41 24.76
C ALA A 193 6.12 24.07 25.95
N GLU A 194 5.63 22.83 26.03
CA GLU A 194 4.79 22.35 27.14
C GLU A 194 5.53 22.42 28.48
N LEU A 195 6.81 22.07 28.48
CA LEU A 195 7.66 22.15 29.67
C LEU A 195 7.89 23.60 30.13
N ASP A 196 8.03 24.54 29.20
CA ASP A 196 8.13 25.96 29.54
C ASP A 196 6.80 26.51 30.07
N GLU A 197 5.65 26.14 29.49
CA GLU A 197 4.34 26.47 30.05
C GLU A 197 4.19 25.94 31.49
N LEU A 198 4.54 24.67 31.73
CA LEU A 198 4.50 24.08 33.06
C LEU A 198 5.44 24.79 34.03
N LYS A 199 6.65 25.17 33.61
CA LYS A 199 7.56 25.97 34.44
C LYS A 199 6.98 27.33 34.80
N THR A 200 6.34 28.01 33.85
CA THR A 200 5.70 29.31 34.13
C THR A 200 4.56 29.13 35.14
N LEU A 201 3.73 28.09 35.00
CA LEU A 201 2.68 27.78 35.97
C LEU A 201 3.27 27.48 37.36
N LEU A 202 4.35 26.72 37.41
CA LEU A 202 5.01 26.35 38.66
C LEU A 202 5.67 27.56 39.34
N SER A 203 6.21 28.51 38.56
CA SER A 203 6.72 29.79 39.11
C SER A 203 5.62 30.66 39.72
N ARG A 204 4.38 30.53 39.22
CA ARG A 204 3.20 31.23 39.75
C ARG A 204 2.50 30.46 40.87
N SER A 205 3.02 29.31 41.30
CA SER A 205 2.37 28.49 42.32
C SER A 205 2.19 29.22 43.66
N GLU A 206 3.22 29.94 44.12
CA GLU A 206 3.16 30.73 45.35
C GLU A 206 2.18 31.92 45.23
N GLU A 207 2.17 32.61 44.08
CA GLU A 207 1.20 33.67 43.75
C GLU A 207 -0.23 33.12 43.82
N ILE A 208 -0.50 32.01 43.11
CA ILE A 208 -1.81 31.36 43.07
C ILE A 208 -2.24 30.92 44.48
N GLN A 209 -1.33 30.35 45.27
CA GLN A 209 -1.61 29.92 46.63
C GLN A 209 -1.91 31.11 47.56
N SER A 210 -1.18 32.23 47.42
CA SER A 210 -1.45 33.46 48.18
C SER A 210 -2.79 34.07 47.81
N SER A 211 -3.06 34.27 46.51
CA SER A 211 -4.33 34.82 46.03
C SER A 211 -5.52 33.93 46.38
N TYR A 212 -5.34 32.60 46.40
CA TYR A 212 -6.38 31.68 46.85
C TYR A 212 -6.65 31.81 48.35
N LYS A 213 -5.62 31.99 49.17
CA LYS A 213 -5.77 32.25 50.60
C LYS A 213 -6.48 33.57 50.86
N GLU A 214 -6.09 34.64 50.17
CA GLU A 214 -6.77 35.94 50.22
C GLU A 214 -8.25 35.82 49.82
N TYR A 215 -8.56 35.06 48.76
CA TYR A 215 -9.93 34.79 48.37
C TYR A 215 -10.71 34.03 49.46
N GLN A 216 -10.11 33.05 50.13
CA GLN A 216 -10.74 32.34 51.24
C GLN A 216 -11.02 33.27 52.43
N ASP A 217 -10.06 34.13 52.77
CA ASP A 217 -10.20 35.10 53.86
C ASP A 217 -11.32 36.11 53.54
N LEU A 218 -11.30 36.68 52.32
CA LEU A 218 -12.34 37.62 51.87
C LEU A 218 -13.73 36.97 51.80
N ARG A 219 -13.80 35.69 51.40
CA ARG A 219 -15.05 34.92 51.39
C ARG A 219 -15.57 34.67 52.81
N SER A 220 -14.68 34.42 53.77
CA SER A 220 -15.02 34.28 55.19
C SER A 220 -15.55 35.59 55.77
N GLU A 221 -14.89 36.72 55.48
CA GLU A 221 -15.36 38.05 55.88
C GLU A 221 -16.70 38.41 55.26
N TYR A 222 -16.90 38.13 53.97
CA TYR A 222 -18.19 38.31 53.32
C TYR A 222 -19.27 37.47 53.99
N GLY A 223 -18.96 36.21 54.35
CA GLY A 223 -19.86 35.36 55.13
C GLY A 223 -20.27 35.99 56.46
N LYS A 224 -19.30 36.51 57.24
CA LYS A 224 -19.56 37.23 58.51
C LYS A 224 -20.40 38.50 58.29
N SER A 225 -20.10 39.28 57.26
CA SER A 225 -20.86 40.48 56.93
C SER A 225 -22.29 40.14 56.50
N SER A 226 -22.49 39.03 55.79
CA SER A 226 -23.81 38.55 55.41
C SER A 226 -24.63 38.12 56.63
N THR A 227 -24.02 37.41 57.59
CA THR A 227 -24.69 37.06 58.85
C THR A 227 -25.02 38.30 59.68
N LEU A 228 -24.09 39.27 59.79
CA LEU A 228 -24.32 40.51 60.51
C LEU A 228 -25.43 41.35 59.86
N MET A 229 -25.49 41.38 58.52
CA MET A 229 -26.56 42.06 57.78
C MET A 229 -27.92 41.39 58.06
N SER A 230 -27.96 40.05 58.08
CA SER A 230 -29.19 39.32 58.45
C SER A 230 -29.65 39.66 59.87
N ASP A 231 -28.74 39.71 60.84
CA ASP A 231 -29.08 40.04 62.22
C ASP A 231 -29.46 41.52 62.38
N PHE A 232 -28.79 42.43 61.67
CA PHE A 232 -29.19 43.84 61.61
C PHE A 232 -30.62 43.98 61.06
N HIS A 233 -30.98 43.26 59.99
CA HIS A 233 -32.33 43.29 59.46
C HIS A 233 -33.36 42.80 60.49
N LYS A 234 -33.10 41.71 61.22
CA LYS A 234 -33.98 41.22 62.30
C LYS A 234 -34.16 42.27 63.40
N ILE A 235 -33.06 42.83 63.91
CA ILE A 235 -33.10 43.85 64.97
C ILE A 235 -33.83 45.10 64.48
N ASN A 236 -33.64 45.50 63.23
CA ASN A 236 -34.31 46.65 62.66
C ASN A 236 -35.82 46.42 62.48
N GLU A 237 -36.24 45.20 62.10
CA GLU A 237 -37.65 44.81 62.10
C GLU A 237 -38.26 44.88 63.51
N GLU A 238 -37.58 44.32 64.51
CA GLU A 238 -38.00 44.41 65.92
C GLU A 238 -38.09 45.87 66.39
N LYS A 239 -37.10 46.70 66.05
CA LYS A 239 -37.09 48.12 66.34
C LYS A 239 -38.30 48.84 65.72
N ILE A 240 -38.60 48.59 64.44
CA ILE A 240 -39.75 49.20 63.75
C ILE A 240 -41.06 48.81 64.44
N VAL A 241 -41.18 47.55 64.88
CA VAL A 241 -42.37 47.08 65.62
C VAL A 241 -42.51 47.80 66.96
N ILE A 242 -41.40 47.96 67.71
CA ILE A 242 -41.41 48.68 68.99
C ILE A 242 -41.72 50.17 68.78
N GLU A 243 -41.08 50.84 67.81
CA GLU A 243 -41.34 52.25 67.48
C GLU A 243 -42.81 52.47 67.09
N LYS A 244 -43.39 51.56 66.30
CA LYS A 244 -44.82 51.61 65.97
C LYS A 244 -45.70 51.45 67.22
N THR A 245 -45.33 50.54 68.11
CA THR A 245 -46.05 50.33 69.39
C THR A 245 -45.99 51.60 70.26
N ILE A 246 -44.80 52.21 70.40
CA ILE A 246 -44.61 53.46 71.14
C ILE A 246 -45.42 54.59 70.52
N ALA A 247 -45.42 54.73 69.19
CA ALA A 247 -46.19 55.76 68.50
C ALA A 247 -47.70 55.59 68.74
N ILE A 248 -48.21 54.35 68.70
CA ILE A 248 -49.62 54.04 69.02
C ILE A 248 -49.92 54.43 70.47
N GLU A 249 -49.06 54.07 71.42
CA GLU A 249 -49.31 54.35 72.83
C GLU A 249 -49.20 55.85 73.15
N LYS A 250 -48.28 56.56 72.48
CA LYS A 250 -48.18 58.02 72.55
C LYS A 250 -49.45 58.70 72.03
N LEU A 251 -49.98 58.25 70.90
CA LEU A 251 -51.26 58.75 70.36
C LEU A 251 -52.44 58.48 71.31
N LYS A 252 -52.47 57.32 71.99
CA LYS A 252 -53.47 57.05 73.02
C LYS A 252 -53.36 58.02 74.19
N LEU A 253 -52.15 58.26 74.70
CA LEU A 253 -51.91 59.20 75.79
C LEU A 253 -52.26 60.64 75.40
N GLU A 254 -51.88 61.08 74.20
CA GLU A 254 -52.25 62.40 73.67
C GLU A 254 -53.78 62.55 73.55
N SER A 255 -54.48 61.50 73.10
CA SER A 255 -55.95 61.46 73.07
C SER A 255 -56.58 61.51 74.48
N GLN A 256 -56.00 60.80 75.45
CA GLN A 256 -56.44 60.86 76.85
C GLN A 256 -56.25 62.26 77.44
N ILE A 257 -55.08 62.89 77.22
CA ILE A 257 -54.81 64.26 77.65
C ILE A 257 -55.79 65.23 76.99
N ALA A 258 -56.06 65.09 75.69
CA ALA A 258 -57.02 65.93 74.99
C ALA A 258 -58.45 65.77 75.55
N ASN A 259 -58.85 64.55 75.93
CA ASN A 259 -60.13 64.29 76.59
C ASN A 259 -60.22 64.92 77.98
N GLU A 260 -59.16 64.84 78.79
CA GLU A 260 -59.12 65.50 80.11
C GLU A 260 -59.15 67.03 79.98
N TRP A 261 -58.43 67.58 79.00
CA TRP A 261 -58.52 69.01 78.67
C TRP A 261 -59.93 69.42 78.22
N LYS A 262 -60.60 68.55 77.45
CA LYS A 262 -61.99 68.78 77.06
C LYS A 262 -62.90 68.81 78.29
N ARG A 263 -62.80 67.85 79.22
CA ARG A 263 -63.54 67.86 80.50
C ARG A 263 -63.31 69.15 81.29
N ILE A 264 -62.06 69.61 81.39
CA ILE A 264 -61.74 70.86 82.09
C ILE A 264 -62.46 72.05 81.43
N ASN A 265 -62.40 72.16 80.11
CA ASN A 265 -63.00 73.30 79.39
C ASN A 265 -64.53 73.23 79.25
N THR A 266 -65.14 72.06 79.08
CA THR A 266 -66.61 71.96 78.90
C THR A 266 -67.37 71.87 80.21
N ASP A 267 -66.80 71.25 81.24
CA ASP A 267 -67.57 70.93 82.45
C ASP A 267 -67.21 71.87 83.60
N LEU A 268 -65.93 72.24 83.75
CA LEU A 268 -65.44 73.05 84.87
C LEU A 268 -65.38 74.55 84.55
N GLN A 269 -64.94 74.93 83.35
CA GLN A 269 -64.84 76.35 82.96
C GLN A 269 -66.19 77.11 82.99
N PRO A 270 -67.30 76.60 82.43
CA PRO A 270 -68.60 77.29 82.55
C PRO A 270 -69.14 77.36 83.99
N LEU A 271 -68.72 76.45 84.87
CA LEU A 271 -69.05 76.50 86.29
C LEU A 271 -68.27 77.64 87.01
N VAL A 272 -67.05 77.92 86.57
CA VAL A 272 -66.25 79.05 87.05
C VAL A 272 -66.76 80.39 86.48
N ASP A 273 -67.12 80.42 85.20
CA ASP A 273 -67.59 81.64 84.52
C ASP A 273 -68.99 82.10 84.98
N SER A 274 -69.76 81.25 85.68
CA SER A 274 -71.07 81.61 86.27
C SER A 274 -70.99 82.17 87.70
N ILE A 275 -69.81 82.15 88.32
CA ILE A 275 -69.56 82.73 89.66
C ILE A 275 -69.82 84.26 89.70
N PRO A 276 -69.41 85.07 88.70
CA PRO A 276 -69.65 86.52 88.71
C PRO A 276 -71.14 86.89 88.61
N THR A 277 -71.93 86.14 87.84
CA THR A 277 -73.39 86.38 87.70
C THR A 277 -74.15 86.03 88.98
N LEU A 278 -73.78 84.94 89.65
CA LEU A 278 -74.31 84.58 90.97
C LEU A 278 -73.96 85.63 92.04
N LEU A 279 -72.74 86.20 92.00
CA LEU A 279 -72.34 87.30 92.88
C LEU A 279 -73.10 88.61 92.62
N HIS A 280 -73.51 88.86 91.37
CA HIS A 280 -74.33 90.02 91.02
C HIS A 280 -75.78 89.89 91.53
N GLU A 281 -76.37 88.69 91.41
CA GLU A 281 -77.72 88.40 91.94
C GLU A 281 -77.78 88.52 93.48
N ILE A 282 -76.75 88.05 94.19
CA ILE A 282 -76.66 88.18 95.65
C ILE A 282 -76.55 89.65 96.08
N ASN A 283 -75.79 90.48 95.35
CA ASN A 283 -75.69 91.91 95.67
C ASN A 283 -76.99 92.68 95.43
N LEU A 284 -77.73 92.37 94.36
CA LEU A 284 -79.05 92.94 94.10
C LEU A 284 -80.04 92.61 95.23
N ALA A 285 -80.05 91.36 95.71
CA ALA A 285 -80.88 90.94 96.84
C ALA A 285 -80.51 91.63 98.16
N ASN A 286 -79.23 91.93 98.40
CA ASN A 286 -78.80 92.68 99.58
C ASN A 286 -79.20 94.17 99.51
N THR A 287 -79.16 94.80 98.34
CA THR A 287 -79.58 96.20 98.18
C THR A 287 -81.08 96.41 98.38
N THR A 288 -81.92 95.42 98.05
CA THR A 288 -83.36 95.48 98.32
C THR A 288 -83.70 95.25 99.80
N LEU A 289 -82.90 94.46 100.51
CA LEU A 289 -83.06 94.23 101.94
C LEU A 289 -82.75 95.49 102.75
N GLN A 290 -81.71 96.22 102.35
CA GLN A 290 -81.28 97.46 103.02
C GLN A 290 -82.27 98.62 102.83
N SER A 291 -83.00 98.70 101.72
CA SER A 291 -84.02 99.74 101.49
C SER A 291 -85.28 99.51 102.33
N LEU A 292 -85.69 98.25 102.52
CA LEU A 292 -86.81 97.86 103.39
C LEU A 292 -86.52 98.16 104.87
N GLU A 293 -85.29 97.97 105.35
CA GLU A 293 -84.88 98.34 106.71
C GLU A 293 -84.98 99.86 106.98
N THR A 294 -84.62 100.69 105.99
CA THR A 294 -84.75 102.16 106.13
C THR A 294 -86.20 102.67 106.13
N GLU A 295 -87.15 101.97 105.52
CA GLU A 295 -88.58 102.33 105.60
C GLU A 295 -89.19 101.95 106.97
N ILE A 296 -88.78 100.83 107.56
CA ILE A 296 -89.26 100.39 108.87
C ILE A 296 -88.81 101.37 109.97
N GLY A 297 -87.56 101.82 109.94
CA GLY A 297 -87.04 102.80 110.92
C GLY A 297 -87.73 104.17 110.88
N LYS A 298 -88.21 104.62 109.70
CA LYS A 298 -88.98 105.87 109.58
C LYS A 298 -90.38 105.77 110.19
N ARG A 299 -90.96 104.57 110.25
CA ARG A 299 -92.30 104.34 110.80
C ARG A 299 -92.31 104.31 112.32
N GLU A 300 -91.27 103.78 112.95
CA GLU A 300 -91.11 103.76 114.41
C GLU A 300 -90.93 105.18 114.99
N HIS A 301 -90.15 106.03 114.32
CA HIS A 301 -89.88 107.40 114.78
C HIS A 301 -91.10 108.34 114.74
N LEU A 302 -92.09 108.05 113.89
CA LEU A 302 -93.37 108.77 113.86
C LEU A 302 -94.35 108.31 114.96
N LEU A 303 -94.23 107.06 115.41
CA LEU A 303 -95.06 106.49 116.47
C LEU A 303 -94.67 107.05 117.85
N ASP A 304 -93.36 107.20 118.11
CA ASP A 304 -92.85 107.78 119.36
C ASP A 304 -93.23 109.25 119.54
N ASN A 305 -93.25 110.02 118.45
CA ASN A 305 -93.67 111.43 118.47
C ASN A 305 -95.16 111.61 118.78
N ALA A 306 -96.03 110.66 118.38
CA ALA A 306 -97.45 110.70 118.69
C ALA A 306 -97.73 110.41 120.18
N ASN A 307 -96.94 109.54 120.81
CA ASN A 307 -97.08 109.19 122.22
C ASN A 307 -96.58 110.32 123.15
N ALA A 308 -95.47 110.98 122.81
CA ALA A 308 -94.92 112.10 123.59
C ALA A 308 -95.84 113.34 123.64
N MET A 309 -96.68 113.54 122.62
CA MET A 309 -97.63 114.66 122.58
C MET A 309 -98.88 114.40 123.45
N SER A 310 -99.26 113.14 123.65
CA SER A 310 -100.39 112.71 124.50
C SER A 310 -100.08 112.87 126.00
N GLU A 311 -98.84 112.60 126.42
CA GLU A 311 -98.38 112.83 127.81
C GLU A 311 -98.31 114.32 128.19
N LYS A 312 -98.03 115.21 127.24
CA LYS A 312 -97.99 116.66 127.50
C LYS A 312 -99.38 117.27 127.75
N VAL A 313 -100.44 116.71 127.16
CA VAL A 313 -101.82 117.18 127.34
C VAL A 313 -102.38 116.77 128.71
N THR A 314 -102.01 115.59 129.21
CA THR A 314 -102.44 115.08 130.53
C THR A 314 -101.76 115.81 131.70
N ILE A 315 -100.48 116.18 131.56
CA ILE A 315 -99.74 116.93 132.61
C ILE A 315 -100.29 118.36 132.78
N LEU A 316 -100.68 119.04 131.70
CA LEU A 316 -101.23 120.41 131.78
C LEU A 316 -102.67 120.44 132.35
N GLN A 317 -103.46 119.36 132.18
CA GLN A 317 -104.77 119.23 132.82
C GLN A 317 -104.67 119.00 134.34
N ILE A 318 -103.62 118.31 134.81
CA ILE A 318 -103.37 118.12 136.24
C ILE A 318 -102.88 119.43 136.88
N SER A 319 -102.01 120.19 136.20
CA SER A 319 -101.53 121.48 136.70
C SER A 319 -102.64 122.53 136.90
N ASN A 320 -103.69 122.52 136.07
CA ASN A 320 -104.83 123.44 136.19
C ASN A 320 -105.69 123.11 137.43
N LYS A 321 -105.72 121.84 137.85
CA LYS A 321 -106.52 121.37 138.98
C LYS A 321 -105.86 121.68 140.34
N THR A 322 -104.53 121.64 140.42
CA THR A 322 -103.77 121.86 141.67
C THR A 322 -103.62 123.34 142.04
N LEU A 323 -103.51 124.23 141.05
CA LEU A 323 -103.47 125.69 141.28
C LEU A 323 -104.82 126.26 141.74
N MET A 324 -105.94 125.63 141.33
CA MET A 324 -107.27 125.94 141.86
C MET A 324 -107.47 125.51 143.33
N THR A 325 -106.69 124.53 143.83
CA THR A 325 -106.78 124.08 145.23
C THR A 325 -105.86 124.87 146.16
N GLN A 326 -104.74 125.40 145.66
CA GLN A 326 -103.79 126.17 146.47
C GLN A 326 -104.21 127.64 146.74
N MET A 327 -105.19 128.20 146.00
CA MET A 327 -105.75 129.52 146.36
C MET A 327 -106.90 129.45 147.37
N SER A 328 -107.46 128.28 147.71
CA SER A 328 -108.54 128.20 148.72
C SER A 328 -108.05 128.06 150.17
N ASP A 329 -106.80 127.64 150.40
CA ASP A 329 -106.34 127.22 151.74
C ASP A 329 -105.43 128.22 152.49
N SER A 330 -105.05 129.36 151.90
CA SER A 330 -104.37 130.45 152.62
C SER A 330 -105.26 131.68 152.83
N ARG A 331 -106.56 131.46 153.07
CA ARG A 331 -107.52 132.44 153.63
C ARG A 331 -108.01 132.07 155.04
N ASN A 332 -107.46 131.03 155.68
CA ASN A 332 -107.87 130.62 157.03
C ASN A 332 -106.70 130.25 157.96
N ARG A 333 -105.83 131.23 158.22
CA ARG A 333 -105.26 131.53 159.55
C ARG A 333 -104.67 132.95 159.51
N PHE A 334 -105.55 133.89 159.85
CA PHE A 334 -105.47 135.36 159.91
C PHE A 334 -105.60 136.10 158.59
#